data_AF-A0A8X7MIK9-F1
#
_entry.id   AF-A0A8X7MIK9-F1
#
_cell.length_a   1.000
_cell.length_b   1.000
_cell.length_c   1.000
_cell.angle_alpha   90.00
_cell.angle_beta   90.00
_cell.angle_gamma   90.00
#
_symmetry.space_group_name_H-M   'P 1'
#
loop_
_entity.id
_entity.type
_entity.pdbx_description
1 polymer ?
#
loop_
_entity_poly.entity_id
_entity_poly.type
_entity_poly.pdbx_seq_one_letter_code
_entity_poly.pdbx_strand_id
1 'polypeptide(L)'
;MGKSKIQPAAAAVPPKPSTITTAEDTATRQWAIELYGARGRTMDLPPVNTHESGSGRSYRAPRGLGAAQWFADANRFGPGQGISPAQLTTRENTQATTAPGPAAQDGADMHDLALRSRADTLATVGAMQCGGEWSLAVREILPKTKSKCPMCHLLGKPADHPPSGCTTKHLDMSAQMSFRRDSANQWGYGQACYYCHLPQAICLRRNDAKGCDYSSYKDLVRGMLMLLTSYPEMHALGQETAALFNTIYELPPPAAPLKMTEQWRVPQYYQGMPMYRAFQAVAALLFLFDGRL
;
A
#
# COMPACT_ATOMS: atom_id res chain seq x y z
N MET A 1 -73.56 -10.48 35.71
CA MET A 1 -72.72 -10.02 34.57
C MET A 1 -71.37 -9.55 35.13
N GLY A 2 -70.40 -10.44 35.25
CA GLY A 2 -69.06 -10.14 35.81
C GLY A 2 -68.06 -9.86 34.69
N LYS A 3 -67.36 -8.72 34.77
CA LYS A 3 -66.32 -8.31 33.81
C LYS A 3 -64.97 -8.92 34.22
N SER A 4 -64.51 -9.92 33.47
CA SER A 4 -63.14 -10.44 33.59
C SER A 4 -62.14 -9.46 33.00
N LYS A 5 -61.16 -9.05 33.82
CA LYS A 5 -60.06 -8.16 33.48
C LYS A 5 -58.88 -9.03 33.04
N ILE A 6 -58.57 -9.02 31.74
CA ILE A 6 -57.40 -9.73 31.18
C ILE A 6 -56.18 -8.83 31.37
N GLN A 7 -55.17 -9.30 32.12
CA GLN A 7 -53.85 -8.67 32.23
C GLN A 7 -52.97 -9.11 31.04
N PRO A 8 -52.26 -8.18 30.38
CA PRO A 8 -51.32 -8.52 29.33
C PRO A 8 -50.01 -9.07 29.90
N ALA A 9 -49.49 -10.12 29.26
CA ALA A 9 -48.22 -10.76 29.58
C ALA A 9 -47.04 -9.80 29.34
N ALA A 10 -46.12 -9.74 30.31
CA ALA A 10 -44.90 -8.96 30.22
C ALA A 10 -43.93 -9.57 29.19
N ALA A 11 -43.49 -8.76 28.23
CA ALA A 11 -42.47 -9.15 27.25
C ALA A 11 -41.11 -9.29 27.94
N ALA A 12 -40.46 -10.44 27.73
CA ALA A 12 -39.13 -10.72 28.25
C ALA A 12 -38.09 -9.82 27.57
N VAL A 13 -37.29 -9.13 28.39
CA VAL A 13 -36.14 -8.32 27.95
C VAL A 13 -35.00 -9.27 27.57
N PRO A 14 -34.41 -9.16 26.36
CA PRO A 14 -33.27 -10.00 25.98
C PRO A 14 -32.04 -9.66 26.83
N PRO A 15 -31.24 -10.66 27.23
CA PRO A 15 -30.03 -10.41 28.01
C PRO A 15 -29.01 -9.60 27.21
N LYS A 16 -28.35 -8.66 27.90
CA LYS A 16 -27.24 -7.87 27.34
C LYS A 16 -26.13 -8.82 26.85
N PRO A 17 -25.52 -8.53 25.69
CA PRO A 17 -24.36 -9.29 25.22
C PRO A 17 -23.19 -9.08 26.20
N SER A 18 -22.74 -10.17 26.81
CA SER A 18 -21.53 -10.21 27.61
C SER A 18 -20.32 -9.95 26.71
N THR A 19 -19.52 -8.94 27.05
CA THR A 19 -18.25 -8.64 26.40
C THR A 19 -17.28 -9.79 26.66
N ILE A 20 -17.11 -10.68 25.69
CA ILE A 20 -16.06 -11.70 25.72
C ILE A 20 -14.78 -11.03 25.22
N THR A 21 -13.97 -10.52 26.16
CA THR A 21 -12.55 -10.24 25.90
C THR A 21 -11.80 -11.56 25.91
N THR A 22 -11.38 -12.04 24.74
CA THR A 22 -10.51 -13.21 24.62
C THR A 22 -9.09 -12.85 25.08
N ALA A 23 -8.36 -13.83 25.63
CA ALA A 23 -7.01 -13.62 26.19
C ALA A 23 -5.98 -13.14 25.14
N GLU A 24 -6.24 -13.33 23.84
CA GLU A 24 -5.40 -12.86 22.73
C GLU A 24 -5.39 -11.32 22.58
N ASP A 25 -6.51 -10.66 22.92
CA ASP A 25 -6.62 -9.19 22.87
C ASP A 25 -5.78 -8.52 23.95
N THR A 26 -5.61 -9.18 25.10
CA THR A 26 -4.80 -8.69 26.22
C THR A 26 -3.31 -8.84 25.93
N ALA A 27 -2.89 -9.98 25.36
CA ALA A 27 -1.49 -10.22 24.99
C ALA A 27 -0.99 -9.24 23.90
N THR A 28 -1.84 -8.94 22.91
CA THR A 28 -1.52 -7.99 21.84
C THR A 28 -1.39 -6.55 22.36
N ARG A 29 -2.21 -6.16 23.34
CA ARG A 29 -2.12 -4.85 24.01
C ARG A 29 -0.89 -4.73 24.92
N GLN A 30 -0.53 -5.79 25.65
CA GLN A 30 0.63 -5.79 26.54
C GLN A 30 1.94 -5.63 25.76
N TRP A 31 2.08 -6.32 24.63
CA TRP A 31 3.25 -6.23 23.76
C TRP A 31 3.45 -4.82 23.16
N ALA A 32 2.35 -4.15 22.75
CA ALA A 32 2.41 -2.78 22.26
C ALA A 32 2.86 -1.79 23.35
N ILE A 33 2.49 -2.00 24.61
CA ILE A 33 2.93 -1.13 25.71
C ILE A 33 4.42 -1.32 26.01
N GLU A 34 4.94 -2.54 25.96
CA GLU A 34 6.36 -2.83 26.23
C GLU A 34 7.30 -2.30 25.15
N LEU A 35 6.94 -2.41 23.87
CA LEU A 35 7.75 -1.91 22.75
C LEU A 35 7.77 -0.38 22.63
N TYR A 36 6.67 0.29 22.99
CA TYR A 36 6.54 1.75 22.86
C TYR A 36 6.77 2.51 24.17
N GLY A 37 6.68 1.85 25.34
CA GLY A 37 6.93 2.46 26.65
C GLY A 37 8.41 2.56 27.03
N ALA A 38 9.28 1.71 26.47
CA ALA A 38 10.67 1.60 26.92
C ALA A 38 11.68 2.58 26.27
N ARG A 39 11.26 3.47 25.37
CA ARG A 39 12.17 4.41 24.65
C ARG A 39 12.15 5.86 25.17
N GLY A 40 11.90 6.05 26.46
CA GLY A 40 12.11 7.33 27.16
C GLY A 40 13.58 7.60 27.52
N ARG A 41 14.54 7.35 26.62
CA ARG A 41 15.95 7.76 26.82
C ARG A 41 16.24 9.03 26.02
N THR A 42 16.54 10.09 26.75
CA THR A 42 17.11 11.36 26.27
C THR A 42 18.37 11.08 25.45
N MET A 43 18.31 11.28 24.14
CA MET A 43 19.51 11.46 23.33
C MET A 43 19.86 12.95 23.33
N ASP A 44 21.01 13.30 23.91
CA ASP A 44 21.64 14.59 23.72
C ASP A 44 22.02 14.73 22.23
N LEU A 45 21.41 15.72 21.57
CA LEU A 45 21.74 16.09 20.20
C LEU A 45 23.01 16.96 20.20
N PRO A 46 23.98 16.72 19.30
CA PRO A 46 25.13 17.61 19.15
C PRO A 46 24.72 18.97 18.54
N PRO A 47 25.50 20.03 18.79
CA PRO A 47 25.17 21.38 18.32
C PRO A 47 25.23 21.47 16.79
N VAL A 48 24.19 22.09 16.22
CA VAL A 48 24.08 22.40 14.80
C VAL A 48 24.98 23.58 14.48
N ASN A 49 26.01 23.36 13.66
CA ASN A 49 26.76 24.43 13.01
C ASN A 49 25.93 25.03 11.87
N THR A 50 25.55 26.28 12.05
CA THR A 50 25.02 27.16 11.00
C THR A 50 26.17 27.79 10.23
N HIS A 51 26.35 27.45 8.95
CA HIS A 51 26.71 28.38 7.87
C HIS A 51 26.88 27.61 6.56
N GLU A 52 25.92 27.72 5.66
CA GLU A 52 26.20 27.72 4.22
C GLU A 52 25.02 28.35 3.47
N SER A 53 25.32 29.51 2.90
CA SER A 53 24.45 30.34 2.08
C SER A 53 24.44 29.80 0.65
N GLY A 54 23.33 29.18 0.25
CA GLY A 54 23.05 28.80 -1.13
C GLY A 54 21.66 29.28 -1.55
N SER A 55 21.61 30.13 -2.56
CA SER A 55 20.40 30.79 -3.08
C SER A 55 19.37 29.80 -3.63
N GLY A 56 18.30 29.57 -2.87
CA GLY A 56 17.09 28.87 -3.32
C GLY A 56 15.86 29.77 -3.16
N ARG A 57 15.07 29.93 -4.23
CA ARG A 57 13.84 30.75 -4.25
C ARG A 57 12.90 30.33 -3.12
N SER A 58 12.63 31.25 -2.19
CA SER A 58 11.67 31.05 -1.12
C SER A 58 10.23 31.20 -1.64
N TYR A 59 9.46 30.11 -1.66
CA TYR A 59 8.00 30.23 -1.60
C TYR A 59 7.61 30.35 -0.12
N ARG A 60 7.41 31.58 0.36
CA ARG A 60 6.69 31.81 1.62
C ARG A 60 5.22 31.48 1.39
N ALA A 61 4.73 30.44 2.05
CA ALA A 61 3.28 30.26 2.22
C ALA A 61 2.74 31.38 3.12
N PRO A 62 1.55 31.96 2.82
CA PRO A 62 0.94 32.95 3.70
C PRO A 62 0.62 32.32 5.06
N ARG A 63 0.95 33.01 6.15
CA ARG A 63 0.49 32.64 7.49
C ARG A 63 -1.01 32.88 7.58
N GLY A 64 -1.79 31.86 7.98
CA GLY A 64 -3.14 32.06 8.51
C GLY A 64 -4.31 31.31 7.87
N LEU A 65 -4.10 30.30 7.02
CA LEU A 65 -5.23 29.57 6.41
C LEU A 65 -5.35 28.15 6.98
N GLY A 66 -6.43 27.91 7.74
CA GLY A 66 -6.77 26.60 8.31
C GLY A 66 -7.22 25.59 7.26
N ALA A 67 -7.12 24.31 7.59
CA ALA A 67 -7.37 23.17 6.69
C ALA A 67 -8.75 23.18 6.00
N ALA A 68 -9.74 23.89 6.55
CA ALA A 68 -11.09 23.98 6.00
C ALA A 68 -11.18 24.78 4.69
N GLN A 69 -10.35 25.83 4.49
CA GLN A 69 -10.42 26.67 3.29
C GLN A 69 -9.83 25.97 2.06
N TRP A 70 -8.93 25.01 2.25
CA TRP A 70 -8.29 24.28 1.15
C TRP A 70 -9.25 23.33 0.43
N PHE A 71 -10.29 22.84 1.11
CA PHE A 71 -11.33 22.01 0.51
C PHE A 71 -12.24 22.78 -0.46
N ALA A 72 -12.34 24.10 -0.35
CA ALA A 72 -13.17 24.92 -1.23
C ALA A 72 -12.53 25.16 -2.61
N ASP A 73 -11.20 25.28 -2.69
CA ASP A 73 -10.49 25.58 -3.95
C ASP A 73 -10.33 24.36 -4.87
N ALA A 74 -10.42 23.14 -4.34
CA ALA A 74 -10.28 21.91 -5.13
C ALA A 74 -11.46 21.64 -6.10
N ASN A 75 -12.59 22.33 -5.92
CA ASN A 75 -13.82 22.12 -6.70
C ASN A 75 -14.01 23.11 -7.87
N ARG A 76 -13.06 24.03 -8.12
CA ARG A 76 -13.28 25.17 -9.05
C ARG A 76 -12.99 24.89 -10.52
N PHE A 77 -12.43 23.75 -10.89
CA PHE A 77 -12.04 23.47 -12.28
C PHE A 77 -12.69 22.19 -12.80
N GLY A 78 -13.80 22.37 -13.54
CA GLY A 78 -14.47 21.32 -14.31
C GLY A 78 -13.75 20.96 -15.61
N PRO A 79 -14.15 19.86 -16.28
CA PRO A 79 -13.33 19.19 -17.30
C PRO A 79 -13.46 19.82 -18.69
N GLY A 80 -12.32 20.12 -19.31
CA GLY A 80 -12.19 20.44 -20.73
C GLY A 80 -12.08 19.18 -21.59
N GLN A 81 -12.65 19.24 -22.78
CA GLN A 81 -12.82 18.15 -23.74
C GLN A 81 -11.52 17.70 -24.44
N GLY A 82 -11.43 16.39 -24.66
CA GLY A 82 -11.08 15.70 -25.92
C GLY A 82 -9.71 15.92 -26.57
N ILE A 83 -9.06 14.82 -26.98
CA ILE A 83 -8.43 14.59 -28.30
C ILE A 83 -7.99 13.10 -28.36
N SER A 84 -8.38 12.39 -29.42
CA SER A 84 -7.84 11.10 -29.86
C SER A 84 -6.57 11.30 -30.70
N PRO A 85 -5.69 10.30 -30.83
CA PRO A 85 -5.64 9.68 -32.16
C PRO A 85 -5.36 8.16 -32.20
N ALA A 86 -5.73 7.66 -33.38
CA ALA A 86 -5.65 6.32 -33.92
C ALA A 86 -4.24 5.87 -34.36
N GLN A 87 -4.13 4.54 -34.47
CA GLN A 87 -3.33 3.73 -35.40
C GLN A 87 -1.80 3.69 -35.25
N LEU A 88 -1.29 2.46 -35.05
CA LEU A 88 -0.12 1.98 -35.78
C LEU A 88 -0.18 0.47 -36.02
N THR A 89 0.40 0.10 -37.15
CA THR A 89 0.16 -1.07 -38.00
C THR A 89 0.96 -2.32 -37.66
N THR A 90 0.36 -3.45 -38.03
CA THR A 90 0.88 -4.81 -38.17
C THR A 90 2.16 -4.89 -39.01
N ARG A 91 3.09 -5.79 -38.63
CA ARG A 91 4.06 -6.36 -39.58
C ARG A 91 4.42 -7.80 -39.18
N GLU A 92 4.01 -8.73 -40.02
CA GLU A 92 4.49 -10.12 -40.10
C GLU A 92 5.91 -10.14 -40.72
N ASN A 93 6.78 -11.09 -40.35
CA ASN A 93 6.95 -12.36 -41.08
C ASN A 93 8.37 -12.99 -40.89
N THR A 94 8.37 -14.33 -40.92
CA THR A 94 9.40 -15.27 -41.42
C THR A 94 10.56 -15.76 -40.52
N GLN A 95 10.39 -17.01 -40.04
CA GLN A 95 11.25 -18.23 -40.18
C GLN A 95 12.65 -18.09 -40.81
N ALA A 96 13.68 -18.90 -40.58
CA ALA A 96 13.99 -20.07 -39.75
C ALA A 96 15.50 -20.36 -40.00
N THR A 97 16.27 -20.92 -39.06
CA THR A 97 17.32 -21.90 -39.40
C THR A 97 17.73 -22.70 -38.16
N THR A 98 17.64 -24.02 -38.26
CA THR A 98 17.99 -25.02 -37.25
C THR A 98 19.44 -25.45 -37.46
N ALA A 99 20.23 -25.50 -36.39
CA ALA A 99 21.56 -26.12 -36.37
C ALA A 99 21.61 -27.19 -35.26
N PRO A 100 22.27 -28.35 -35.46
CA PRO A 100 22.30 -29.43 -34.48
C PRO A 100 23.57 -29.43 -33.61
N GLY A 101 23.38 -29.70 -32.31
CA GLY A 101 24.38 -30.24 -31.36
C GLY A 101 25.34 -29.21 -30.75
N PRO A 102 25.62 -29.30 -29.43
CA PRO A 102 26.18 -30.51 -28.84
C PRO A 102 25.52 -31.01 -27.53
N ALA A 103 25.78 -32.29 -27.27
CA ALA A 103 25.71 -33.07 -26.03
C ALA A 103 24.93 -32.49 -24.84
N ALA A 104 23.85 -33.20 -24.49
CA ALA A 104 23.10 -33.09 -23.26
C ALA A 104 24.03 -33.11 -22.04
N GLN A 105 24.19 -31.94 -21.43
CA GLN A 105 24.65 -31.82 -20.05
C GLN A 105 23.40 -31.75 -19.17
N ASP A 106 23.36 -32.65 -18.19
CA ASP A 106 22.53 -32.68 -16.99
C ASP A 106 21.30 -31.77 -17.03
N GLY A 107 20.17 -32.35 -17.42
CA GLY A 107 18.86 -31.82 -17.08
C GLY A 107 18.70 -31.86 -15.56
N ALA A 108 19.27 -30.87 -14.87
CA ALA A 108 18.82 -30.49 -13.56
C ALA A 108 17.30 -30.38 -13.66
N ASP A 109 16.62 -31.29 -12.97
CA ASP A 109 15.18 -31.48 -13.07
C ASP A 109 14.52 -30.12 -12.84
N MET A 110 13.74 -29.63 -13.81
CA MET A 110 12.98 -28.38 -13.67
C MET A 110 12.12 -28.41 -12.40
N HIS A 111 11.73 -29.60 -11.96
CA HIS A 111 11.09 -29.83 -10.67
C HIS A 111 11.97 -29.43 -9.48
N ASP A 112 13.23 -29.87 -9.44
CA ASP A 112 14.19 -29.54 -8.38
C ASP A 112 14.47 -28.04 -8.31
N LEU A 113 14.58 -27.38 -9.47
CA LEU A 113 14.75 -25.92 -9.52
C LEU A 113 13.52 -25.19 -8.95
N ALA A 114 12.32 -25.64 -9.32
CA ALA A 114 11.07 -25.08 -8.79
C ALA A 114 10.92 -25.31 -7.28
N LEU A 115 11.31 -26.48 -6.78
CA LEU A 115 11.29 -26.79 -5.34
C LEU A 115 12.27 -25.92 -4.55
N ARG A 116 13.49 -25.70 -5.06
CA ARG A 116 14.47 -24.80 -4.42
C ARG A 116 13.97 -23.37 -4.42
N SER A 117 13.49 -22.87 -5.55
CA SER A 117 12.91 -21.53 -5.66
C SER A 117 11.79 -21.34 -4.63
N ARG A 118 10.88 -22.31 -4.50
CA ARG A 118 9.81 -22.26 -3.49
C ARG A 118 10.33 -22.28 -2.06
N ALA A 119 11.34 -23.11 -1.77
CA ALA A 119 11.94 -23.17 -0.44
C ALA A 119 12.61 -21.85 -0.06
N ASP A 120 13.31 -21.21 -0.99
CA ASP A 120 13.97 -19.92 -0.79
C ASP A 120 12.94 -18.80 -0.55
N THR A 121 11.84 -18.78 -1.33
CA THR A 121 10.73 -17.85 -1.10
C THR A 121 10.12 -18.05 0.29
N LEU A 122 9.85 -19.29 0.72
CA LEU A 122 9.28 -19.59 2.03
C LEU A 122 10.22 -19.21 3.19
N ALA A 123 11.52 -19.45 3.05
CA ALA A 123 12.52 -19.03 4.03
C ALA A 123 12.57 -17.50 4.16
N THR A 124 12.52 -16.80 3.03
CA THR A 124 12.52 -15.33 2.98
C THR A 124 11.24 -14.75 3.59
N VAL A 125 10.08 -15.35 3.29
CA VAL A 125 8.80 -15.01 3.93
C VAL A 125 8.87 -15.24 5.44
N GLY A 126 9.37 -16.40 5.88
CA GLY A 126 9.52 -16.72 7.30
C GLY A 126 10.41 -15.71 8.04
N ALA A 127 11.53 -15.30 7.44
CA ALA A 127 12.41 -14.28 8.01
C ALA A 127 11.71 -12.91 8.13
N MET A 128 10.96 -12.50 7.11
CA MET A 128 10.19 -11.25 7.15
C MET A 128 9.05 -11.27 8.16
N GLN A 129 8.53 -12.45 8.52
CA GLN A 129 7.46 -12.58 9.50
C GLN A 129 7.92 -12.36 10.95
N CYS A 130 9.23 -12.31 11.20
CA CYS A 130 9.78 -12.03 12.52
C CYS A 130 9.79 -10.52 12.82
N GLY A 131 9.21 -10.13 13.97
CA GLY A 131 9.67 -8.98 14.76
C GLY A 131 9.88 -7.62 14.07
N GLY A 132 9.03 -7.23 13.12
CA GLY A 132 9.11 -5.91 12.47
C GLY A 132 10.02 -5.84 11.23
N GLU A 133 10.67 -6.94 10.87
CA GLU A 133 11.48 -7.09 9.64
C GLU A 133 10.69 -6.73 8.38
N TRP A 134 9.41 -7.09 8.34
CA TRP A 134 8.51 -6.68 7.25
C TRP A 134 8.47 -5.16 7.02
N SER A 135 8.41 -4.37 8.09
CA SER A 135 8.37 -2.90 7.99
C SER A 135 9.74 -2.31 7.61
N LEU A 136 10.82 -2.94 8.05
CA LEU A 136 12.19 -2.59 7.67
C LEU A 136 12.41 -2.87 6.18
N ALA A 137 12.04 -4.06 5.71
CA ALA A 137 12.12 -4.44 4.31
C ALA A 137 11.40 -3.45 3.40
N VAL A 138 10.16 -3.04 3.74
CA VAL A 138 9.46 -1.99 2.98
C VAL A 138 10.29 -0.71 2.92
N ARG A 139 10.80 -0.22 4.06
CA ARG A 139 11.60 1.01 4.12
C ARG A 139 12.89 0.94 3.31
N GLU A 140 13.54 -0.20 3.25
CA GLU A 140 14.75 -0.45 2.45
C GLU A 140 14.48 -0.41 0.94
N ILE A 141 13.25 -0.75 0.52
CA ILE A 141 12.85 -0.76 -0.89
C ILE A 141 12.52 0.64 -1.38
N LEU A 142 11.91 1.49 -0.54
CA LEU A 142 11.44 2.82 -0.95
C LEU A 142 12.50 3.65 -1.69
N PRO A 143 13.77 3.77 -1.22
CA PRO A 143 14.79 4.53 -1.93
C PRO A 143 15.05 4.05 -3.37
N LYS A 144 14.95 2.73 -3.63
CA LYS A 144 15.17 2.14 -4.96
C LYS A 144 14.11 2.59 -5.97
N THR A 145 12.92 2.96 -5.49
CA THR A 145 11.83 3.45 -6.34
C THR A 145 12.03 4.88 -6.85
N LYS A 146 13.04 5.62 -6.36
CA LYS A 146 13.30 6.99 -6.80
C LYS A 146 13.78 7.08 -8.25
N SER A 147 14.45 6.06 -8.74
CA SER A 147 14.97 6.00 -10.12
C SER A 147 14.33 4.90 -10.96
N LYS A 148 13.58 3.98 -10.34
CA LYS A 148 12.95 2.85 -11.02
C LYS A 148 11.48 2.70 -10.62
N CYS A 149 10.58 2.67 -11.60
CA CYS A 149 9.14 2.62 -11.39
C CYS A 149 8.68 1.17 -11.15
N PRO A 150 8.21 0.81 -9.95
CA PRO A 150 7.76 -0.55 -9.68
C PRO A 150 6.51 -0.92 -10.49
N MET A 151 5.62 0.03 -10.76
CA MET A 151 4.43 -0.25 -11.55
C MET A 151 4.78 -0.65 -12.99
N CYS A 152 5.70 0.07 -13.64
CA CYS A 152 6.15 -0.28 -14.99
C CYS A 152 6.97 -1.58 -14.97
N HIS A 153 7.81 -1.77 -13.96
CA HIS A 153 8.60 -2.99 -13.81
C HIS A 153 7.72 -4.25 -13.71
N LEU A 154 6.69 -4.22 -12.85
CA LEU A 154 5.76 -5.33 -12.67
C LEU A 154 4.90 -5.60 -13.92
N LEU A 155 4.65 -4.58 -14.74
CA LEU A 155 3.97 -4.71 -16.03
C LEU A 155 4.89 -5.08 -17.20
N GLY A 156 6.19 -5.32 -16.95
CA GLY A 156 7.17 -5.64 -18.01
C GLY A 156 7.43 -4.47 -18.98
N LYS A 157 7.27 -3.22 -18.53
CA LYS A 157 7.47 -1.99 -19.32
C LYS A 157 8.79 -1.30 -18.96
N PRO A 158 9.30 -0.38 -19.82
CA PRO A 158 10.41 0.48 -19.47
C PRO A 158 10.17 1.18 -18.14
N ALA A 159 11.10 1.00 -17.19
CA ALA A 159 10.89 1.37 -15.79
C ALA A 159 11.92 2.38 -15.26
N ASP A 160 12.82 2.90 -16.09
CA ASP A 160 13.90 3.83 -15.69
C ASP A 160 13.39 5.26 -15.49
N HIS A 161 12.42 5.40 -14.60
CA HIS A 161 11.82 6.67 -14.19
C HIS A 161 11.20 6.54 -12.79
N PRO A 162 11.01 7.64 -12.05
CA PRO A 162 10.26 7.61 -10.79
C PRO A 162 8.75 7.35 -11.03
N PRO A 163 8.01 6.87 -10.02
CA PRO A 163 6.54 6.77 -10.06
C PRO A 163 5.81 8.05 -10.48
N SER A 164 6.34 9.22 -10.10
CA SER A 164 5.77 10.53 -10.48
C SER A 164 5.94 10.85 -11.98
N GLY A 165 6.86 10.17 -12.67
CA GLY A 165 7.09 10.30 -14.11
C GLY A 165 6.44 9.19 -14.93
N CYS A 166 5.59 8.35 -14.33
CA CYS A 166 4.93 7.27 -15.05
C CYS A 166 4.00 7.82 -16.14
N THR A 167 4.05 7.22 -17.33
CA THR A 167 3.18 7.55 -18.47
C THR A 167 2.31 6.37 -18.90
N THR A 168 2.40 5.25 -18.17
CA THR A 168 1.55 4.10 -18.42
C THR A 168 0.09 4.48 -18.19
N LYS A 169 -0.80 4.08 -19.12
CA LYS A 169 -2.24 4.27 -19.03
C LYS A 169 -2.76 3.94 -17.63
N HIS A 170 -3.64 4.75 -17.07
CA HIS A 170 -4.17 4.59 -15.70
C HIS A 170 -3.15 4.73 -14.56
N LEU A 171 -1.87 4.97 -14.84
CA LEU A 171 -0.83 5.19 -13.83
C LEU A 171 -0.15 6.56 -13.98
N ASP A 172 -0.47 7.27 -15.07
CA ASP A 172 0.02 8.60 -15.37
C ASP A 172 -0.44 9.66 -14.36
N MET A 173 0.16 10.85 -14.43
CA MET A 173 -0.13 11.93 -13.50
C MET A 173 -1.60 12.39 -13.54
N SER A 174 -2.27 12.32 -14.69
CA SER A 174 -3.69 12.65 -14.82
C SER A 174 -4.57 11.64 -14.08
N ALA A 175 -4.25 10.36 -14.23
CA ALA A 175 -4.88 9.28 -13.48
C ALA A 175 -4.61 9.42 -11.96
N GLN A 176 -3.41 9.80 -11.55
CA GLN A 176 -3.09 10.04 -10.13
C GLN A 176 -3.90 11.19 -9.53
N MET A 177 -4.10 12.26 -10.29
CA MET A 177 -4.94 13.38 -9.85
C MET A 177 -6.41 12.99 -9.78
N SER A 178 -6.90 12.20 -10.74
CA SER A 178 -8.26 11.66 -10.73
C SER A 178 -8.49 10.73 -9.54
N PHE A 179 -7.59 9.77 -9.32
CA PHE A 179 -7.63 8.85 -8.19
C PHE A 179 -7.66 9.59 -6.85
N ARG A 180 -6.87 10.65 -6.70
CA ARG A 180 -6.83 11.48 -5.49
C ARG A 180 -8.14 12.23 -5.23
N ARG A 181 -8.83 12.69 -6.27
CA ARG A 181 -10.05 13.51 -6.15
C ARG A 181 -11.30 12.67 -5.90
N ASP A 182 -11.29 11.39 -6.28
CA ASP A 182 -12.41 10.50 -6.06
C ASP A 182 -12.64 10.25 -4.56
N SER A 183 -13.85 10.52 -4.08
CA SER A 183 -14.24 10.30 -2.67
C SER A 183 -14.17 8.83 -2.26
N ALA A 184 -14.34 7.91 -3.21
CA ALA A 184 -14.20 6.49 -2.97
C ALA A 184 -12.74 6.07 -2.70
N ASN A 185 -11.75 6.94 -2.90
CA ASN A 185 -10.34 6.66 -2.61
C ASN A 185 -9.82 7.45 -1.39
N GLN A 186 -10.66 8.24 -0.73
CA GLN A 186 -10.25 9.05 0.41
C GLN A 186 -10.00 8.19 1.66
N TRP A 187 -8.93 8.51 2.37
CA TRP A 187 -8.61 7.89 3.65
C TRP A 187 -9.46 8.47 4.77
N GLY A 188 -9.98 7.60 5.63
CA GLY A 188 -10.46 7.98 6.95
C GLY A 188 -9.32 8.43 7.85
N TYR A 189 -9.65 9.17 8.90
CA TYR A 189 -8.66 9.63 9.88
C TYR A 189 -7.91 8.45 10.51
N GLY A 190 -6.58 8.52 10.53
CA GLY A 190 -5.71 7.51 11.14
C GLY A 190 -5.46 6.24 10.32
N GLN A 191 -6.12 6.05 9.18
CA GLN A 191 -5.96 4.83 8.36
C GLN A 191 -4.60 4.76 7.65
N ALA A 192 -4.11 5.90 7.17
CA ALA A 192 -2.82 6.04 6.50
C ALA A 192 -2.16 7.36 6.92
N CYS A 193 -0.86 7.49 6.69
CA CYS A 193 -0.18 8.77 6.80
C CYS A 193 -0.65 9.71 5.69
N TYR A 194 -1.20 10.86 6.04
CA TYR A 194 -1.72 11.84 5.06
C TYR A 194 -0.68 12.28 4.00
N TYR A 195 0.60 12.31 4.37
CA TYR A 195 1.66 12.88 3.53
C TYR A 195 2.29 11.86 2.57
N CYS A 196 2.35 10.58 2.94
CA CYS A 196 3.03 9.55 2.17
C CYS A 196 2.16 8.34 1.83
N HIS A 197 0.94 8.26 2.36
CA HIS A 197 -0.01 7.14 2.23
C HIS A 197 0.47 5.80 2.80
N LEU A 198 1.67 5.73 3.39
CA LEU A 198 2.12 4.54 4.12
C LEU A 198 1.33 4.36 5.43
N PRO A 199 1.20 3.13 5.95
CA PRO A 199 0.80 2.89 7.33
C PRO A 199 1.69 3.66 8.30
N GLN A 200 1.08 4.23 9.35
CA GLN A 200 1.79 5.07 10.32
C GLN A 200 2.88 4.30 11.10
N ALA A 201 2.69 2.99 11.29
CA ALA A 201 3.69 2.10 11.88
C ALA A 201 4.98 1.99 11.03
N ILE A 202 4.90 2.23 9.71
CA ILE A 202 6.06 2.15 8.81
C ILE A 202 6.78 3.49 8.74
N CYS A 203 6.03 4.58 8.52
CA CYS A 203 6.61 5.91 8.47
C CYS A 203 6.89 6.50 9.86
N LEU A 204 6.60 5.75 10.93
CA LEU A 204 6.82 6.07 12.35
C LEU A 204 6.25 7.43 12.79
N ARG A 205 5.22 7.91 12.10
CA ARG A 205 4.67 9.24 12.33
C ARG A 205 3.29 9.14 12.97
N ARG A 206 3.16 9.75 14.15
CA ARG A 206 1.86 10.17 14.70
C ARG A 206 1.38 11.38 13.88
N ASN A 207 0.09 11.46 13.58
CA ASN A 207 -0.48 12.49 12.68
C ASN A 207 -0.28 13.97 13.12
N ASP A 208 0.39 14.21 14.24
CA ASP A 208 0.57 15.50 14.94
C ASP A 208 1.80 16.31 14.49
N ALA A 209 2.91 15.67 14.10
CA ALA A 209 4.11 16.37 13.63
C ALA A 209 3.87 17.12 12.29
N LYS A 210 4.49 18.27 12.03
CA LYS A 210 4.43 18.92 10.70
C LYS A 210 5.52 18.33 9.78
N GLY A 211 5.12 17.64 8.70
CA GLY A 211 6.06 17.05 7.72
C GLY A 211 6.27 15.53 7.90
N CYS A 212 6.59 14.83 6.81
CA CYS A 212 6.88 13.39 6.80
C CYS A 212 8.11 13.13 5.93
N ASP A 213 9.10 12.43 6.48
CA ASP A 213 10.34 12.09 5.78
C ASP A 213 10.09 11.21 4.54
N TYR A 214 8.98 10.46 4.56
CA TYR A 214 8.55 9.61 3.45
C TYR A 214 7.62 10.30 2.46
N SER A 215 7.39 11.61 2.59
CA SER A 215 6.46 12.35 1.71
C SER A 215 6.83 12.30 0.23
N SER A 216 8.11 12.09 -0.10
CA SER A 216 8.56 11.88 -1.49
C SER A 216 8.00 10.61 -2.13
N TYR A 217 7.57 9.62 -1.34
CA TYR A 217 7.05 8.34 -1.82
C TYR A 217 5.51 8.30 -1.92
N LYS A 218 4.84 9.45 -1.76
CA LYS A 218 3.37 9.52 -1.83
C LYS A 218 2.80 9.02 -3.17
N ASP A 219 3.51 9.29 -4.27
CA ASP A 219 3.07 8.94 -5.62
C ASP A 219 3.38 7.46 -5.93
N LEU A 220 4.36 6.87 -5.24
CA LEU A 220 4.60 5.43 -5.27
C LEU A 220 3.40 4.68 -4.71
N VAL A 221 3.02 4.94 -3.46
CA VAL A 221 1.97 4.17 -2.78
C VAL A 221 0.64 4.35 -3.50
N ARG A 222 0.33 5.59 -3.91
CA ARG A 222 -0.87 5.87 -4.75
C ARG A 222 -0.82 5.10 -6.06
N GLY A 223 0.32 5.14 -6.76
CA GLY A 223 0.52 4.43 -8.02
C GLY A 223 0.33 2.91 -7.88
N MET A 224 0.83 2.30 -6.80
CA MET A 224 0.61 0.87 -6.52
C MET A 224 -0.86 0.53 -6.26
N LEU A 225 -1.61 1.41 -5.57
CA LEU A 225 -3.06 1.23 -5.41
C LEU A 225 -3.80 1.38 -6.75
N MET A 226 -3.36 2.31 -7.60
CA MET A 226 -3.91 2.47 -8.95
C MET A 226 -3.61 1.25 -9.83
N LEU A 227 -2.41 0.67 -9.71
CA LEU A 227 -2.03 -0.58 -10.36
C LEU A 227 -3.00 -1.71 -9.97
N LEU A 228 -3.16 -1.95 -8.66
CA LEU A 228 -4.07 -2.97 -8.15
C LEU A 228 -5.54 -2.74 -8.54
N THR A 229 -5.99 -1.49 -8.66
CA THR A 229 -7.39 -1.21 -9.02
C THR A 229 -7.66 -1.24 -10.52
N SER A 230 -6.63 -1.05 -11.37
CA SER A 230 -6.80 -0.89 -12.82
C SER A 230 -6.37 -2.11 -13.62
N TYR A 231 -5.59 -3.02 -13.02
CA TYR A 231 -5.00 -4.18 -13.68
C TYR A 231 -5.39 -5.45 -12.89
N PRO A 232 -6.42 -6.20 -13.32
CA PRO A 232 -6.91 -7.39 -12.62
C PRO A 232 -5.82 -8.45 -12.36
N GLU A 233 -4.89 -8.61 -13.29
CA GLU A 233 -3.75 -9.52 -13.16
C GLU A 233 -2.81 -9.11 -12.03
N MET A 234 -2.62 -7.81 -11.82
CA MET A 234 -1.80 -7.30 -10.71
C MET A 234 -2.55 -7.36 -9.38
N HIS A 235 -3.87 -7.21 -9.39
CA HIS A 235 -4.72 -7.45 -8.21
C HIS A 235 -4.59 -8.89 -7.73
N ALA A 236 -4.78 -9.86 -8.63
CA ALA A 236 -4.62 -11.29 -8.34
C ALA A 236 -3.21 -11.60 -7.83
N LEU A 237 -2.17 -11.16 -8.55
CA LEU A 237 -0.78 -11.35 -8.15
C LEU A 237 -0.49 -10.76 -6.76
N GLY A 238 -0.95 -9.55 -6.50
CA GLY A 238 -0.77 -8.89 -5.20
C GLY A 238 -1.46 -9.63 -4.07
N GLN A 239 -2.66 -10.17 -4.31
CA GLN A 239 -3.38 -10.99 -3.35
C GLN A 239 -2.68 -12.32 -3.07
N GLU A 240 -2.30 -13.05 -4.11
CA GLU A 240 -1.59 -14.34 -4.00
C GLU A 240 -0.26 -14.18 -3.26
N THR A 241 0.49 -13.13 -3.59
CA THR A 241 1.79 -12.85 -2.96
C THR A 241 1.61 -12.42 -1.50
N ALA A 242 0.60 -11.60 -1.19
CA ALA A 242 0.28 -11.25 0.19
C ALA A 242 -0.20 -12.45 1.02
N ALA A 243 -0.87 -13.43 0.40
CA ALA A 243 -1.30 -14.65 1.05
C ALA A 243 -0.12 -15.53 1.54
N LEU A 244 1.07 -15.38 0.95
CA LEU A 244 2.30 -16.01 1.48
C LEU A 244 2.62 -15.53 2.90
N PHE A 245 2.34 -14.25 3.19
CA PHE A 245 2.63 -13.60 4.46
C PHE A 245 1.51 -13.73 5.49
N ASN A 246 0.27 -13.85 5.00
CA ASN A 246 -0.95 -13.92 5.78
C ASN A 246 -1.94 -14.83 5.07
N THR A 247 -2.05 -16.09 5.50
CA THR A 247 -2.82 -17.14 4.78
C THR A 247 -4.32 -16.87 4.69
N ILE A 248 -4.86 -16.03 5.56
CA ILE A 248 -6.26 -15.59 5.55
C ILE A 248 -6.46 -14.23 4.85
N TYR A 249 -5.42 -13.73 4.17
CA TYR A 249 -5.50 -12.46 3.46
C TYR A 249 -6.43 -12.56 2.27
N GLU A 250 -7.37 -11.62 2.21
CA GLU A 250 -8.26 -11.43 1.07
C GLU A 250 -8.38 -9.93 0.81
N LEU A 251 -8.25 -9.53 -0.47
CA LEU A 251 -8.49 -8.18 -0.91
C LEU A 251 -9.62 -8.23 -1.95
N PRO A 252 -10.84 -7.75 -1.63
CA PRO A 252 -11.93 -7.84 -2.59
C PRO A 252 -11.60 -7.10 -3.88
N PRO A 253 -12.22 -7.46 -5.01
CA PRO A 253 -12.00 -6.79 -6.27
C PRO A 253 -12.27 -5.28 -6.15
N PRO A 254 -11.60 -4.46 -6.97
CA PRO A 254 -11.85 -3.02 -7.01
C PRO A 254 -13.29 -2.74 -7.49
N ALA A 255 -13.84 -1.57 -7.11
CA ALA A 255 -15.20 -1.20 -7.51
C ALA A 255 -15.26 -0.87 -9.02
N ALA A 256 -14.18 -0.29 -9.54
CA ALA A 256 -13.95 0.07 -10.93
C ALA A 256 -12.44 0.36 -11.10
N PRO A 257 -11.93 0.48 -12.34
CA PRO A 257 -10.60 1.04 -12.57
C PRO A 257 -10.42 2.36 -11.82
N LEU A 258 -9.29 2.52 -11.12
CA LEU A 258 -8.98 3.68 -10.30
C LEU A 258 -9.94 3.91 -9.12
N LYS A 259 -10.70 2.90 -8.68
CA LYS A 259 -11.67 3.02 -7.59
C LYS A 259 -11.60 1.88 -6.60
N MET A 260 -11.13 2.18 -5.39
CA MET A 260 -11.10 1.25 -4.27
C MET A 260 -12.50 1.03 -3.67
N THR A 261 -12.76 -0.17 -3.15
CA THR A 261 -13.90 -0.39 -2.24
C THR A 261 -13.53 0.04 -0.82
N GLU A 262 -14.52 0.22 0.05
CA GLU A 262 -14.28 0.58 1.45
C GLU A 262 -13.35 -0.42 2.17
N GLN A 263 -13.51 -1.71 1.88
CA GLN A 263 -12.72 -2.79 2.48
C GLN A 263 -11.21 -2.64 2.28
N TRP A 264 -10.77 -1.99 1.20
CA TRP A 264 -9.34 -1.75 0.94
C TRP A 264 -8.70 -0.86 2.00
N ARG A 265 -9.49 0.02 2.60
CA ARG A 265 -9.06 1.05 3.56
C ARG A 265 -9.30 0.65 5.01
N VAL A 266 -9.98 -0.47 5.25
CA VAL A 266 -10.27 -0.98 6.59
C VAL A 266 -8.95 -1.25 7.30
N PRO A 267 -8.72 -0.65 8.49
CA PRO A 267 -7.57 -0.97 9.33
C PRO A 267 -7.61 -2.44 9.75
N GLN A 268 -6.46 -3.09 9.64
CA GLN A 268 -6.21 -4.45 10.11
C GLN A 268 -4.89 -4.47 10.85
N TYR A 269 -4.75 -5.43 11.75
CA TYR A 269 -3.47 -5.71 12.41
C TYR A 269 -2.79 -6.85 11.67
N TYR A 270 -1.59 -6.58 11.17
CA TYR A 270 -0.71 -7.61 10.63
C TYR A 270 0.54 -7.63 11.51
N GLN A 271 0.78 -8.75 12.19
CA GLN A 271 1.90 -8.91 13.13
C GLN A 271 1.96 -7.80 14.19
N GLY A 272 0.81 -7.46 14.77
CA GLY A 272 0.69 -6.39 15.76
C GLY A 272 0.84 -4.97 15.20
N MET A 273 1.08 -4.79 13.90
CA MET A 273 1.18 -3.47 13.26
C MET A 273 -0.15 -3.07 12.61
N PRO A 274 -0.72 -1.90 12.95
CA PRO A 274 -1.91 -1.39 12.29
C PRO A 274 -1.58 -0.90 10.87
N MET A 275 -2.32 -1.41 9.88
CA MET A 275 -2.24 -0.99 8.48
C MET A 275 -3.59 -1.17 7.78
N TYR A 276 -3.84 -0.45 6.70
CA TYR A 276 -5.04 -0.69 5.90
C TYR A 276 -4.88 -1.96 5.05
N ARG A 277 -5.96 -2.70 4.82
CA ARG A 277 -5.97 -4.02 4.15
C ARG A 277 -5.21 -4.05 2.82
N ALA A 278 -5.42 -3.07 1.95
CA ALA A 278 -4.75 -3.04 0.63
C ALA A 278 -3.22 -2.90 0.72
N PHE A 279 -2.68 -2.43 1.85
CA PHE A 279 -1.25 -2.23 1.97
C PHE A 279 -0.46 -3.55 1.99
N GLN A 280 -1.04 -4.66 2.47
CA GLN A 280 -0.37 -5.96 2.43
C GLN A 280 -0.07 -6.39 0.99
N ALA A 281 -1.03 -6.25 0.06
CA ALA A 281 -0.81 -6.47 -1.37
C ALA A 281 0.20 -5.47 -1.98
N VAL A 282 0.13 -4.19 -1.61
CA VAL A 282 1.11 -3.19 -2.06
C VAL A 282 2.53 -3.58 -1.65
N ALA A 283 2.75 -3.95 -0.39
CA ALA A 283 4.05 -4.36 0.11
C ALA A 283 4.53 -5.68 -0.52
N ALA A 284 3.64 -6.65 -0.71
CA ALA A 284 3.96 -7.90 -1.40
C ALA A 284 4.47 -7.66 -2.83
N LEU A 285 3.81 -6.76 -3.58
CA LEU A 285 4.28 -6.36 -4.91
C LEU A 285 5.60 -5.57 -4.86
N LEU A 286 5.86 -4.80 -3.80
CA LEU A 286 7.15 -4.15 -3.61
C LEU A 286 8.28 -5.16 -3.35
N PHE A 287 8.01 -6.25 -2.63
CA PHE A 287 8.98 -7.33 -2.42
C PHE A 287 9.32 -8.07 -3.71
N LEU A 288 8.31 -8.35 -4.56
CA LEU A 288 8.53 -8.87 -5.91
C LEU A 288 9.37 -7.91 -6.76
N PHE A 289 9.03 -6.62 -6.75
CA PHE A 289 9.81 -5.60 -7.46
C PHE A 289 11.29 -5.56 -7.02
N ASP A 290 11.55 -5.78 -5.73
CA ASP A 290 12.91 -5.78 -5.18
C ASP A 290 13.68 -7.09 -5.46
N GLY A 291 13.00 -8.13 -5.94
CA GLY A 291 13.56 -9.47 -6.11
C GLY A 291 13.76 -10.22 -4.79
N ARG A 292 12.98 -9.90 -3.75
CA ARG A 292 12.98 -10.63 -2.47
C ARG A 292 12.09 -11.87 -2.47
N LEU A 293 11.20 -11.99 -3.45
CA LEU A 293 10.27 -13.10 -3.67
C LEU A 293 10.42 -13.57 -5.11
#